data_AF-K2S9X7-F1
#
_entry.id   AF-K2S9X7-F1
#
_cell.length_a   1.000
_cell.length_b   1.000
_cell.length_c   1.000
_cell.angle_alpha   90.00
_cell.angle_beta   90.00
_cell.angle_gamma   90.00
#
_symmetry.space_group_name_H-M   'P 1'
#
loop_
_entity.id
_entity.type
_entity.pdbx_description
1 polymer ?
#
loop_
_entity_poly.entity_id
_entity_poly.type
_entity_poly.pdbx_seq_one_letter_code
_entity_poly.pdbx_strand_id
1 'polypeptide(L)'
;MDSQSASASPDRDWVPKQRPQSQIAKNFSAALDDIFNLSGKFDDVEKEVDQKQQALTSKNAELEALEARLRAAEERLRAAKGAPSSDDGKSPVQEQKSSSGETPAVEGDRPASKGISP
;
A
#
# COMPACT_ATOMS: atom_id res chain seq x y z
N MET A 1 41.74 -9.83 -44.68
CA MET A 1 40.70 -9.93 -43.62
C MET A 1 41.49 -10.06 -42.34
N ASP A 2 41.99 -8.92 -41.87
CA ASP A 2 43.05 -8.87 -40.88
C ASP A 2 42.45 -8.40 -39.56
N SER A 3 42.31 -9.36 -38.65
CA SER A 3 41.83 -9.19 -37.28
C SER A 3 42.78 -8.26 -36.52
N GLN A 4 42.48 -6.97 -36.48
CA GLN A 4 43.23 -6.03 -35.65
C GLN A 4 42.82 -6.18 -34.19
N SER A 5 43.79 -6.67 -33.43
CA SER A 5 44.17 -6.18 -32.11
C SER A 5 43.06 -6.17 -31.07
N ALA A 6 42.88 -7.32 -30.43
CA ALA A 6 42.43 -7.33 -29.04
C ALA A 6 43.36 -6.37 -28.27
N SER A 7 42.79 -5.23 -27.87
CA SER A 7 43.38 -4.28 -26.93
C SER A 7 43.70 -5.04 -25.65
N ALA A 8 44.94 -5.52 -25.56
CA ALA A 8 45.50 -6.07 -24.34
C ALA A 8 45.47 -4.95 -23.29
N SER A 9 44.41 -4.91 -22.49
CA SER A 9 44.28 -3.99 -21.38
C SER A 9 45.48 -4.25 -20.45
N PRO A 10 46.39 -3.29 -20.26
CA PRO A 10 47.59 -3.47 -19.45
C PRO A 10 47.29 -3.75 -17.96
N ASP A 11 46.01 -3.64 -17.57
CA ASP A 11 45.52 -3.84 -16.21
C ASP A 11 45.19 -5.31 -15.87
N ARG A 12 45.12 -6.22 -16.86
CA ARG A 12 44.75 -7.64 -16.62
C ARG A 12 45.77 -8.40 -15.80
N ASP A 13 47.05 -8.08 -15.93
CA ASP A 13 48.16 -8.74 -15.23
C ASP A 13 48.63 -7.95 -14.00
N TRP A 14 47.88 -6.90 -13.61
CA TRP A 14 48.21 -6.10 -12.45
C TRP A 14 47.89 -6.87 -11.16
N VAL A 15 48.93 -7.46 -10.56
CA VAL A 15 48.84 -8.05 -9.23
C VAL A 15 49.07 -6.94 -8.20
N PRO A 16 48.11 -6.65 -7.30
CA PRO A 16 48.29 -5.65 -6.27
C PRO A 16 49.39 -6.09 -5.29
N LYS A 17 50.63 -5.67 -5.56
CA LYS A 17 51.70 -5.62 -4.55
C LYS A 17 51.23 -4.65 -3.48
N GLN A 18 51.35 -5.02 -2.20
CA GLN A 18 50.92 -4.34 -0.96
C GLN A 18 51.30 -2.84 -0.86
N ARG A 19 50.87 -2.03 -1.82
CA ARG A 19 51.04 -0.59 -1.86
C ARG A 19 49.87 -0.01 -1.09
N PRO A 20 50.11 0.86 -0.10
CA PRO A 20 49.03 1.48 0.63
C PRO A 20 48.15 2.28 -0.34
N GLN A 21 46.88 1.91 -0.47
CA GLN A 21 45.90 2.71 -1.19
C GLN A 21 45.71 4.03 -0.44
N SER A 22 45.74 5.15 -1.17
CA SER A 22 45.61 6.46 -0.54
C SER A 22 44.25 6.61 0.14
N GLN A 23 44.23 7.29 1.30
CA GLN A 23 42.99 7.59 2.00
C GLN A 23 42.05 8.46 1.14
N ILE A 24 42.63 9.35 0.33
CA ILE A 24 41.90 10.16 -0.66
C ILE A 24 41.21 9.28 -1.70
N ALA A 25 41.90 8.27 -2.25
CA ALA A 25 41.30 7.38 -3.24
C ALA A 25 40.19 6.51 -2.63
N LYS A 26 40.34 6.08 -1.37
CA LYS A 26 39.27 5.37 -0.65
C LYS A 26 38.03 6.25 -0.46
N ASN A 27 38.22 7.48 0.02
CA ASN A 27 37.13 8.43 0.21
C ASN A 27 36.46 8.80 -1.12
N PHE A 28 37.25 8.96 -2.18
CA PHE A 28 36.74 9.25 -3.53
C PHE A 28 35.95 8.07 -4.11
N SER A 29 36.45 6.83 -3.98
CA SER A 29 35.70 5.63 -4.38
C SER A 29 34.37 5.55 -3.65
N ALA A 30 34.37 5.74 -2.33
CA ALA A 30 33.14 5.71 -1.53
C ALA A 30 32.14 6.80 -1.99
N ALA A 31 32.62 8.01 -2.31
CA ALA A 31 31.77 9.06 -2.85
C ALA A 31 31.18 8.71 -4.22
N LEU A 32 31.93 8.01 -5.09
CA LEU A 32 31.41 7.52 -6.36
C LEU A 32 30.40 6.39 -6.15
N ASP A 33 30.67 5.47 -5.23
CA ASP A 33 29.74 4.37 -4.88
C ASP A 33 28.41 4.93 -4.35
N ASP A 34 28.43 6.05 -3.64
CA ASP A 34 27.24 6.80 -3.21
C ASP A 34 26.58 7.58 -4.36
N ILE A 35 27.33 8.28 -5.21
CA ILE A 35 26.76 9.03 -6.36
C ILE A 35 26.07 8.09 -7.34
N PHE A 36 26.67 6.94 -7.61
CA PHE A 36 26.14 5.95 -8.54
C PHE A 36 25.27 4.90 -7.85
N ASN A 37 25.03 5.02 -6.54
CA ASN A 37 24.28 4.05 -5.73
C ASN A 37 24.71 2.59 -5.98
N LEU A 38 25.98 2.35 -6.29
CA LEU A 38 26.55 1.03 -6.59
C LEU A 38 26.57 0.12 -5.34
N SER A 39 26.29 0.69 -4.16
CA SER A 39 26.21 -0.01 -2.88
C SER A 39 24.90 -0.79 -2.65
N GLY A 40 24.07 -1.01 -3.68
CA GLY A 40 22.87 -1.86 -3.61
C GLY A 40 21.60 -1.14 -3.17
N LYS A 41 21.62 0.19 -3.01
CA LYS A 41 20.44 1.00 -2.65
C LYS A 41 19.40 1.07 -3.78
N PHE A 42 19.78 0.77 -5.01
CA PHE A 42 18.89 0.80 -6.17
C PHE A 42 17.81 -0.28 -6.10
N ASP A 43 18.18 -1.50 -5.69
CA ASP A 43 17.25 -2.62 -5.58
C ASP A 43 16.15 -2.37 -4.54
N ASP A 44 16.47 -1.62 -3.47
CA ASP A 44 15.49 -1.25 -2.44
C ASP A 44 14.55 -0.15 -2.94
N VAL A 45 15.06 0.80 -3.71
CA VAL A 45 14.24 1.85 -4.34
C VAL A 45 13.28 1.25 -5.36
N GLU A 46 13.72 0.28 -6.16
CA GLU A 46 12.87 -0.43 -7.13
C GLU A 46 11.71 -1.16 -6.43
N LYS A 47 12.01 -1.92 -5.37
CA LYS A 47 10.99 -2.58 -4.55
C LYS A 47 10.00 -1.58 -3.93
N GLU A 48 10.49 -0.44 -3.46
CA GLU A 48 9.63 0.59 -2.86
C GLU A 48 8.69 1.22 -3.89
N VAL A 49 9.17 1.45 -5.12
CA VAL A 49 8.37 1.94 -6.23
C VAL A 49 7.28 0.93 -6.59
N ASP A 50 7.62 -0.35 -6.73
CA ASP A 50 6.66 -1.41 -7.05
C ASP A 50 5.56 -1.52 -5.97
N GLN A 51 5.96 -1.51 -4.70
CA GLN A 51 5.02 -1.54 -3.57
C GLN A 51 4.07 -0.33 -3.58
N LYS A 52 4.61 0.87 -3.81
CA LYS A 52 3.82 2.10 -3.92
C LYS A 52 2.87 2.04 -5.10
N GLN A 53 3.32 1.53 -6.24
CA GLN A 53 2.48 1.40 -7.43
C GLN A 53 1.30 0.47 -7.18
N GLN A 54 1.54 -0.71 -6.57
CA GLN A 54 0.47 -1.64 -6.20
C GLN A 54 -0.54 -1.01 -5.23
N ALA A 55 -0.05 -0.30 -4.20
CA ALA A 55 -0.91 0.40 -3.24
C ALA A 55 -1.76 1.49 -3.91
N LEU A 56 -1.17 2.26 -4.83
CA LEU A 56 -1.88 3.30 -5.59
C LEU A 56 -2.94 2.69 -6.49
N THR A 57 -2.64 1.61 -7.21
CA THR A 57 -3.62 0.92 -8.06
C THR A 57 -4.82 0.42 -7.26
N SER A 58 -4.59 -0.18 -6.08
CA SER A 58 -5.68 -0.64 -5.20
C SER A 58 -6.56 0.52 -4.73
N LYS A 59 -5.93 1.60 -4.24
CA LYS A 59 -6.63 2.80 -3.77
C LYS A 59 -7.46 3.44 -4.88
N ASN A 60 -6.92 3.48 -6.09
CA ASN A 60 -7.61 4.06 -7.24
C ASN A 60 -8.83 3.24 -7.65
N ALA A 61 -8.74 1.91 -7.60
CA ALA A 61 -9.89 1.04 -7.87
C ALA A 61 -11.03 1.23 -6.84
N GLU A 62 -10.68 1.39 -5.56
CA GLU A 62 -11.66 1.70 -4.51
C GLU A 62 -12.31 3.08 -4.72
N LEU A 63 -11.52 4.09 -5.09
CA LEU A 63 -12.02 5.43 -5.40
C LEU A 63 -12.96 5.43 -6.60
N GLU A 64 -12.60 4.73 -7.68
CA GLU A 64 -13.44 4.59 -8.87
C GLU A 64 -14.80 3.93 -8.53
N ALA A 65 -14.79 2.89 -7.69
CA ALA A 65 -16.01 2.25 -7.23
C ALA A 65 -16.90 3.20 -6.39
N LEU A 66 -16.28 4.02 -5.54
CA LEU A 66 -16.97 5.04 -4.74
C LEU A 66 -17.57 6.14 -5.62
N GLU A 67 -16.82 6.64 -6.61
CA GLU A 67 -17.28 7.64 -7.55
C GLU A 67 -18.44 7.13 -8.41
N ALA A 68 -18.37 5.87 -8.88
CA ALA A 68 -19.45 5.24 -9.63
C ALA A 68 -20.73 5.13 -8.78
N ARG A 69 -20.59 4.75 -7.50
CA ARG A 69 -21.72 4.67 -6.57
C ARG A 69 -22.32 6.06 -6.31
N LEU A 70 -21.49 7.08 -6.13
CA LEU A 70 -21.94 8.44 -5.90
C LEU A 70 -22.70 8.97 -7.13
N ARG A 71 -22.16 8.79 -8.33
CA ARG A 71 -22.81 9.19 -9.59
C ARG A 71 -24.17 8.51 -9.78
N ALA A 72 -24.25 7.20 -9.51
CA ALA A 72 -25.52 6.47 -9.59
C ALA A 72 -26.56 6.97 -8.57
N ALA A 73 -26.13 7.32 -7.36
CA ALA A 73 -27.02 7.88 -6.34
C ALA A 73 -27.49 9.30 -6.70
N GLU A 74 -26.61 10.14 -7.24
CA GLU A 74 -26.93 11.47 -7.71
C GLU A 74 -27.93 11.45 -8.87
N GLU A 75 -27.78 10.53 -9.82
CA GLU A 75 -28.73 10.37 -10.93
C GLU A 75 -30.13 9.99 -10.42
N ARG A 76 -30.22 9.06 -9.46
CA ARG A 76 -31.50 8.69 -8.82
C ARG A 76 -32.14 9.86 -8.08
N LEU A 77 -31.35 10.62 -7.33
CA LEU A 77 -31.84 11.81 -6.62
C LEU A 77 -32.31 12.88 -7.60
N ARG A 78 -31.56 13.10 -8.69
CA ARG A 78 -31.92 14.06 -9.74
C ARG A 78 -33.19 13.65 -10.47
N ALA A 79 -33.37 12.36 -10.76
CA ALA A 79 -34.61 11.83 -11.30
C ALA A 79 -35.79 12.01 -10.33
N ALA A 80 -35.60 11.71 -9.04
CA ALA A 80 -36.62 11.90 -8.00
C ALA A 80 -36.97 13.38 -7.78
N LYS A 81 -36.01 14.29 -7.93
CA LYS A 81 -36.21 15.74 -7.79
C LYS A 81 -36.78 16.40 -9.05
N GLY A 82 -36.63 15.78 -10.22
CA GLY A 82 -37.22 16.20 -11.48
C GLY A 82 -38.59 15.57 -11.77
N ALA A 83 -38.96 14.50 -11.07
CA ALA A 83 -40.31 13.94 -11.11
C ALA A 83 -41.25 14.81 -10.27
N PRO A 84 -42.46 15.17 -10.76
CA PRO A 84 -43.46 15.79 -9.90
C PRO A 84 -43.79 14.82 -8.76
N SER A 85 -43.60 15.27 -7.52
CA SER A 85 -43.99 14.52 -6.33
C SER A 85 -45.45 14.10 -6.47
N SER A 86 -45.70 12.83 -6.81
CA SER A 86 -46.98 12.19 -6.53
C SER A 86 -46.93 11.81 -5.06
N ASP A 87 -47.19 12.81 -4.22
CA ASP A 87 -47.58 12.65 -2.83
C ASP A 87 -49.02 12.10 -2.82
N ASP A 88 -49.16 10.84 -3.21
CA ASP A 88 -50.35 10.05 -2.93
C ASP A 88 -49.97 9.08 -1.82
N GLY A 89 -50.21 9.54 -0.61
CA GLY A 89 -49.96 8.79 0.61
C GLY A 89 -50.67 7.44 0.61
N LYS A 90 -50.10 6.51 1.37
CA LYS A 90 -50.76 5.69 2.40
C LYS A 90 -49.83 4.54 2.78
N SER A 91 -49.23 4.66 3.96
CA SER A 91 -48.65 3.54 4.69
C SER A 91 -49.69 2.42 4.88
N PRO A 92 -49.32 1.15 4.72
CA PRO A 92 -49.88 0.10 5.56
C PRO A 92 -48.84 -0.24 6.62
N VAL A 93 -49.07 0.28 7.83
CA VAL A 93 -48.55 -0.32 9.05
C VAL A 93 -49.17 -1.73 9.15
N GLN A 94 -48.38 -2.77 8.90
CA GLN A 94 -48.77 -4.13 9.26
C GLN A 94 -48.29 -4.40 10.68
N GLU A 95 -49.18 -4.08 11.61
CA GLU A 95 -49.10 -4.51 12.99
C GLU A 95 -49.44 -6.00 13.06
N GLN A 96 -48.40 -6.84 13.12
CA GLN A 96 -48.55 -8.23 13.56
C GLN A 96 -48.21 -8.32 15.05
N LYS A 97 -49.28 -8.32 15.84
CA LYS A 97 -49.29 -8.59 17.27
C LYS A 97 -49.28 -10.12 17.53
N SER A 98 -48.62 -10.49 18.63
CA SER A 98 -48.59 -11.78 19.34
C SER A 98 -47.39 -12.66 18.98
N SER A 99 -46.61 -13.22 19.91
CA SER A 99 -46.91 -13.62 21.29
C SER A 99 -45.64 -13.88 22.10
N SER A 100 -45.71 -13.67 23.42
CA SER A 100 -44.90 -14.31 24.50
C SER A 100 -43.38 -14.29 24.31
N GLY A 101 -42.62 -13.46 25.02
CA GLY A 101 -42.56 -13.48 26.48
C GLY A 101 -41.60 -14.59 26.92
N GLU A 102 -40.30 -14.31 26.97
CA GLU A 102 -39.40 -14.85 28.01
C GLU A 102 -38.05 -14.13 27.94
N THR A 103 -37.72 -13.40 29.00
CA THR A 103 -36.37 -12.93 29.31
C THR A 103 -35.68 -14.00 30.14
N PRO A 104 -34.41 -14.33 29.85
CA PRO A 104 -33.49 -14.66 30.92
C PRO A 104 -32.50 -13.51 31.04
N ALA A 105 -32.67 -12.74 32.12
CA ALA A 105 -31.56 -12.05 32.73
C ALA A 105 -30.48 -13.09 33.07
N VAL A 106 -29.27 -12.91 32.55
CA VAL A 106 -28.08 -13.41 33.23
C VAL A 106 -27.15 -12.23 33.46
N GLU A 107 -27.27 -11.79 34.70
CA GLU A 107 -26.39 -10.97 35.49
C GLU A 107 -25.00 -11.61 35.63
N GLY A 108 -23.96 -10.78 35.56
CA GLY A 108 -22.63 -11.07 36.12
C GLY A 108 -21.59 -11.67 35.18
N ASP A 109 -20.66 -10.84 34.69
CA ASP A 109 -19.30 -10.87 35.26
C ASP A 109 -18.50 -9.63 34.79
N ARG A 110 -18.02 -8.85 35.76
CA ARG A 110 -17.05 -7.76 35.54
C ARG A 110 -15.64 -8.37 35.63
N PRO A 111 -14.63 -7.83 34.93
CA PRO A 111 -13.30 -8.43 34.89
C PRO A 111 -12.57 -8.30 36.24
N ALA A 112 -12.35 -9.43 36.92
CA ALA A 112 -11.36 -9.63 37.98
C ALA A 112 -10.27 -10.56 37.43
N SER A 113 -8.98 -10.51 37.75
CA SER A 113 -8.14 -9.68 38.59
C SER A 113 -6.72 -10.27 38.41
N LYS A 114 -5.69 -9.45 38.60
CA LYS A 114 -4.28 -9.87 38.72
C LYS A 114 -4.08 -10.97 39.78
N GLY A 115 -3.14 -11.88 39.53
CA GLY A 115 -2.46 -12.75 40.50
C GLY A 115 -1.63 -13.78 39.72
N ILE A 116 -0.32 -13.67 39.57
CA ILE A 116 0.78 -13.92 40.54
C ILE A 116 0.93 -15.42 40.88
N SER A 117 2.05 -15.96 40.36
CA SER A 117 2.95 -17.02 40.91
C SER A 117 2.54 -18.50 40.80
N PRO A 118 3.52 -19.43 40.93
CA PRO A 118 4.95 -19.30 41.26
C PRO A 118 5.94 -19.45 40.08
#